data_AF-A0AAF6B911-F1
#
_entry.id   AF-A0AAF6B911-F1
#
_cell.length_a   1.000
_cell.length_b   1.000
_cell.length_c   1.000
_cell.angle_alpha   90.00
_cell.angle_beta   90.00
_cell.angle_gamma   90.00
#
_symmetry.space_group_name_H-M   'P 1'
#
loop_
_entity.id
_entity.type
_entity.pdbx_description
1 polymer ?
#
loop_
_entity_poly.entity_id
_entity_poly.type
_entity_poly.pdbx_seq_one_letter_code
_entity_poly.pdbx_strand_id
1 'polypeptide(L)'
;MSPGVASAEKQAEILKDQGNVYFKKERLSAAIDAYTEAHYMLGLALLQSQQYREAVKQLEKALELGRGGKPGTYMVEEIWQELAKARYTEWEQGALVRKRQQKDLKELCERLLKEDCERRLTIADVNTAPVKQSLVEIDGVIQLDDDEFSGDENKSDDPPNEEITKLYHQHLETLTQVFDKAGAPDRPVEVPDHLCCKITMDIFRDPVITPSGVTYERATLLEHLRKVGKFDPVTRTPLSSDLVVPNLAMKEAVQAYLDDHGWAYRTY
;
A
#
# COMPACT_ATOMS: atom_id res chain seq x y z
N MET A 1 -13.04 16.42 -23.83
CA MET A 1 -11.57 16.38 -23.90
C MET A 1 -11.06 17.81 -23.86
N SER A 2 -10.20 18.14 -22.90
CA SER A 2 -9.61 19.48 -22.79
C SER A 2 -8.60 19.71 -23.94
N PRO A 3 -8.46 20.93 -24.49
CA PRO A 3 -7.59 21.19 -25.65
C PRO A 3 -6.12 20.76 -25.46
N GLY A 4 -5.62 20.79 -24.23
CA GLY A 4 -4.26 20.36 -23.87
C GLY A 4 -4.02 18.85 -23.98
N VAL A 5 -5.03 18.02 -23.66
CA VAL A 5 -4.92 16.54 -23.69
C VAL A 5 -4.73 16.06 -25.12
N ALA A 6 -5.59 16.52 -26.03
CA ALA A 6 -5.53 16.17 -27.45
C ALA A 6 -4.24 16.67 -28.12
N SER A 7 -3.58 17.67 -27.55
CA SER A 7 -2.27 18.16 -28.00
C SER A 7 -1.14 17.22 -27.56
N ALA A 8 -1.17 16.72 -26.32
CA ALA A 8 -0.16 15.82 -25.77
C ALA A 8 -0.21 14.42 -26.41
N GLU A 9 -1.40 13.87 -26.65
CA GLU A 9 -1.56 12.57 -27.34
C GLU A 9 -1.02 12.62 -28.77
N LYS A 10 -1.33 13.69 -29.52
CA LYS A 10 -0.77 13.91 -30.86
C LYS A 10 0.74 14.04 -30.84
N GLN A 11 1.28 14.75 -29.85
CA GLN A 11 2.73 14.88 -29.68
C GLN A 11 3.38 13.51 -29.40
N ALA A 12 2.76 12.66 -28.58
CA ALA A 12 3.24 11.31 -28.32
C ALA A 12 3.26 10.46 -29.60
N GLU A 13 2.25 10.56 -30.46
CA GLU A 13 2.20 9.84 -31.75
C GLU A 13 3.31 10.32 -32.70
N ILE A 14 3.53 11.63 -32.81
CA ILE A 14 4.61 12.21 -33.61
C ILE A 14 5.98 11.68 -33.14
N LEU A 15 6.23 11.68 -31.82
CA LEU A 15 7.48 11.19 -31.25
C LEU A 15 7.67 9.68 -31.49
N LYS A 16 6.59 8.89 -31.40
CA LYS A 16 6.63 7.46 -31.74
C LYS A 16 7.03 7.24 -33.20
N ASP A 17 6.48 8.02 -34.11
CA ASP A 17 6.82 7.93 -35.54
C ASP A 17 8.25 8.40 -35.82
N GLN A 18 8.73 9.43 -35.13
CA GLN A 18 10.14 9.83 -35.18
C GLN A 18 11.07 8.71 -34.67
N GLY A 19 10.71 8.05 -33.56
CA GLY A 19 11.40 6.88 -33.04
C GLY A 19 11.50 5.77 -34.07
N ASN A 20 10.38 5.45 -34.74
CA ASN A 20 10.34 4.46 -35.84
C ASN A 20 11.28 4.83 -36.99
N VAL A 21 11.37 6.12 -37.34
CA VAL A 21 12.27 6.61 -38.39
C VAL A 21 13.73 6.49 -37.96
N TYR A 22 14.08 6.82 -36.71
CA TYR A 22 15.44 6.66 -36.19
C TYR A 22 15.85 5.19 -36.12
N PHE A 23 14.93 4.33 -35.68
CA PHE A 23 15.16 2.89 -35.61
C PHE A 23 15.47 2.30 -37.00
N LYS A 24 14.68 2.65 -38.03
CA LYS A 24 14.93 2.24 -39.43
C LYS A 24 16.26 2.74 -39.99
N LYS A 25 16.80 3.84 -39.44
CA LYS A 25 18.10 4.42 -39.82
C LYS A 25 19.25 3.90 -38.94
N GLU A 26 19.02 2.87 -38.13
CA GLU A 26 19.99 2.29 -37.18
C GLU A 26 20.52 3.29 -36.14
N ARG A 27 19.82 4.41 -35.94
CA ARG A 27 20.16 5.43 -34.94
C ARG A 27 19.54 5.09 -33.59
N LEU A 28 20.01 4.00 -32.98
CA LEU A 28 19.39 3.40 -31.79
C LEU A 28 19.26 4.36 -30.60
N SER A 29 20.29 5.14 -30.28
CA SER A 29 20.21 6.10 -29.15
C SER A 29 19.10 7.14 -29.36
N ALA A 30 19.02 7.73 -30.56
CA ALA A 30 17.98 8.71 -30.88
C ALA A 30 16.58 8.08 -30.92
N ALA A 31 16.48 6.80 -31.29
CA ALA A 31 15.22 6.07 -31.23
C ALA A 31 14.75 5.85 -29.79
N ILE A 32 15.67 5.46 -28.89
CA ILE A 32 15.39 5.30 -27.45
C ILE A 32 14.91 6.62 -26.86
N ASP A 33 15.60 7.73 -27.13
CA ASP A 33 15.21 9.04 -26.64
C ASP A 33 13.78 9.41 -27.11
N ALA A 34 13.49 9.25 -28.41
CA ALA A 34 12.18 9.56 -28.98
C ALA A 34 11.04 8.67 -28.42
N TYR A 35 11.28 7.36 -28.24
CA TYR A 35 10.27 6.48 -27.64
C TYR A 35 10.05 6.80 -26.16
N THR A 36 11.10 7.16 -25.45
CA THR A 36 11.00 7.53 -24.03
C THR A 36 10.15 8.78 -23.86
N GLU A 37 10.39 9.81 -24.66
CA GLU A 37 9.56 11.02 -24.69
C GLU A 37 8.13 10.71 -25.13
N ALA A 38 7.91 9.82 -26.10
CA ALA A 38 6.58 9.43 -26.53
C ALA A 38 5.76 8.80 -25.40
N HIS A 39 6.36 7.85 -24.65
CA HIS A 39 5.72 7.21 -23.51
C HIS A 39 5.44 8.20 -22.38
N TYR A 40 6.39 9.12 -22.10
CA TYR A 40 6.19 10.19 -21.12
C TYR A 40 5.02 11.10 -21.49
N MET A 41 4.97 11.60 -22.72
CA MET A 41 3.89 12.48 -23.22
C MET A 41 2.52 11.80 -23.18
N LEU A 42 2.46 10.51 -23.53
CA LEU A 42 1.24 9.72 -23.43
C LEU A 42 0.81 9.54 -21.97
N GLY A 43 1.76 9.27 -21.07
CA GLY A 43 1.52 9.20 -19.63
C GLY A 43 0.88 10.49 -19.09
N LEU A 44 1.44 11.66 -19.44
CA LEU A 44 0.88 12.96 -19.06
C LEU A 44 -0.54 13.18 -19.59
N ALA A 45 -0.82 12.80 -20.83
CA ALA A 45 -2.16 12.91 -21.40
C ALA A 45 -3.20 12.03 -20.67
N LEU A 46 -2.78 10.81 -20.30
CA LEU A 46 -3.60 9.90 -19.51
C LEU A 46 -3.86 10.43 -18.09
N LEU A 47 -2.87 11.07 -17.45
CA LEU A 47 -3.06 11.74 -16.16
C LEU A 47 -4.08 12.88 -16.23
N GLN A 48 -4.01 13.73 -17.26
CA GLN A 48 -5.00 14.79 -17.47
C GLN A 48 -6.40 14.22 -17.73
N SER A 49 -6.47 13.01 -18.27
CA SER A 49 -7.73 12.29 -18.52
C SER A 49 -8.18 11.44 -17.32
N GLN A 50 -7.50 11.52 -16.17
CA GLN A 50 -7.75 10.75 -14.95
C GLN A 50 -7.67 9.22 -15.14
N GLN A 51 -6.93 8.76 -16.15
CA GLN A 51 -6.68 7.34 -16.42
C GLN A 51 -5.36 6.91 -15.74
N TYR A 52 -5.32 6.96 -14.41
CA TYR A 52 -4.09 6.78 -13.61
C TYR A 52 -3.41 5.43 -13.87
N ARG A 53 -4.18 4.35 -13.93
CA ARG A 53 -3.64 2.99 -14.14
C ARG A 53 -2.90 2.83 -15.47
N GLU A 54 -3.43 3.40 -16.55
CA GLU A 54 -2.76 3.38 -17.85
C GLU A 54 -1.60 4.38 -17.89
N ALA A 55 -1.74 5.54 -17.24
CA ALA A 55 -0.65 6.51 -17.12
C ALA A 55 0.58 5.92 -16.44
N VAL A 56 0.39 5.19 -15.33
CA VAL A 56 1.44 4.47 -14.60
C VAL A 56 2.23 3.56 -15.53
N LYS A 57 1.55 2.71 -16.33
CA LYS A 57 2.21 1.80 -17.27
C LYS A 57 3.09 2.53 -18.29
N GLN A 58 2.60 3.64 -18.82
CA GLN A 58 3.34 4.43 -19.81
C GLN A 58 4.57 5.10 -19.18
N LEU A 59 4.42 5.67 -17.98
CA LEU A 59 5.51 6.32 -17.26
C LEU A 59 6.58 5.32 -16.78
N GLU A 60 6.18 4.13 -16.34
CA GLU A 60 7.11 3.02 -16.06
C GLU A 60 7.88 2.60 -17.30
N LYS A 61 7.19 2.52 -18.45
CA LYS A 61 7.85 2.18 -19.71
C LYS A 61 8.87 3.25 -20.13
N ALA A 62 8.54 4.52 -19.92
CA ALA A 62 9.48 5.61 -20.14
C ALA A 62 10.73 5.45 -19.24
N LEU A 63 10.55 5.23 -17.93
CA LEU A 63 11.66 4.99 -17.01
C LEU A 63 12.53 3.80 -17.41
N GLU A 64 11.93 2.70 -17.86
CA GLU A 64 12.65 1.51 -18.31
C GLU A 64 13.55 1.83 -19.52
N LEU A 65 13.01 2.51 -20.54
CA LEU A 65 13.73 2.82 -21.77
C LEU A 65 14.91 3.77 -21.52
N GLY A 66 14.74 4.79 -20.67
CA GLY A 66 15.78 5.77 -20.44
C GLY A 66 16.88 5.34 -19.45
N ARG A 67 16.76 4.18 -18.77
CA ARG A 67 17.84 3.62 -17.92
C ARG A 67 19.16 3.34 -18.67
N GLY A 68 19.11 3.18 -20.00
CA GLY A 68 20.29 2.97 -20.86
C GLY A 68 20.83 4.24 -21.53
N GLY A 69 20.23 5.40 -21.26
CA GLY A 69 20.60 6.68 -21.86
C GLY A 69 21.90 7.27 -21.31
N LYS A 70 22.42 8.31 -21.96
CA LYS A 70 23.59 9.04 -21.46
C LYS A 70 23.25 9.74 -20.13
N PRO A 71 24.14 9.71 -19.12
CA PRO A 71 23.95 10.46 -17.89
C PRO A 71 23.77 11.96 -18.17
N GLY A 72 22.71 12.56 -17.64
CA GLY A 72 22.48 14.02 -17.68
C GLY A 72 21.72 14.57 -18.89
N THR A 73 21.33 13.75 -19.87
CA THR A 73 20.45 14.17 -20.98
C THR A 73 18.98 13.78 -20.79
N TYR A 74 18.70 12.92 -19.79
CA TYR A 74 17.45 12.19 -19.69
C TYR A 74 16.58 12.67 -18.51
N MET A 75 15.27 12.87 -18.78
CA MET A 75 14.22 13.37 -17.88
C MET A 75 13.78 12.37 -16.78
N VAL A 76 14.74 11.62 -16.19
CA VAL A 76 14.44 10.57 -15.19
C VAL A 76 13.61 11.12 -14.04
N GLU A 77 14.03 12.28 -13.54
CA GLU A 77 13.50 12.89 -12.33
C GLU A 77 12.07 13.39 -12.59
N GLU A 78 11.83 14.06 -13.71
CA GLU A 78 10.50 14.52 -14.11
C GLU A 78 9.54 13.35 -14.34
N ILE A 79 9.97 12.30 -15.05
CA ILE A 79 9.14 11.11 -15.28
C ILE A 79 8.80 10.43 -13.95
N TRP A 80 9.78 10.30 -13.06
CA TRP A 80 9.55 9.69 -11.74
C TRP A 80 8.58 10.51 -10.89
N GLN A 81 8.70 11.84 -10.88
CA GLN A 81 7.77 12.70 -10.14
C GLN A 81 6.33 12.54 -10.64
N GLU A 82 6.12 12.49 -11.94
CA GLU A 82 4.80 12.27 -12.53
C GLU A 82 4.28 10.85 -12.26
N LEU A 83 5.16 9.83 -12.29
CA LEU A 83 4.80 8.46 -11.91
C LEU A 83 4.39 8.38 -10.43
N ALA A 84 5.14 9.02 -9.54
CA ALA A 84 4.87 9.03 -8.12
C ALA A 84 3.51 9.69 -7.82
N LYS A 85 3.21 10.84 -8.47
CA LYS A 85 1.87 11.45 -8.41
C LYS A 85 0.79 10.49 -8.88
N ALA A 86 1.00 9.83 -10.02
CA ALA A 86 0.04 8.88 -10.59
C ALA A 86 -0.27 7.72 -9.63
N ARG A 87 0.79 7.09 -9.08
CA ARG A 87 0.71 5.98 -8.12
C ARG A 87 0.04 6.42 -6.81
N TYR A 88 0.39 7.58 -6.29
CA TYR A 88 -0.23 8.13 -5.10
C TYR A 88 -1.73 8.36 -5.30
N THR A 89 -2.15 8.97 -6.43
CA THR A 89 -3.57 9.19 -6.71
C THR A 89 -4.34 7.89 -6.92
N GLU A 90 -3.77 6.91 -7.61
CA GLU A 90 -4.37 5.58 -7.76
C GLU A 90 -4.60 4.92 -6.39
N TRP A 91 -3.58 4.95 -5.52
CA TRP A 91 -3.70 4.45 -4.15
C TRP A 91 -4.75 5.23 -3.36
N GLU A 92 -4.74 6.57 -3.39
CA GLU A 92 -5.64 7.42 -2.60
C GLU A 92 -7.11 7.16 -2.94
N GLN A 93 -7.43 7.02 -4.23
CA GLN A 93 -8.78 6.67 -4.67
C GLN A 93 -9.19 5.28 -4.16
N GLY A 94 -8.30 4.28 -4.29
CA GLY A 94 -8.54 2.94 -3.77
C GLY A 94 -8.72 2.91 -2.25
N ALA A 95 -7.88 3.64 -1.51
CA ALA A 95 -7.90 3.72 -0.06
C ALA A 95 -9.19 4.39 0.44
N LEU A 96 -9.68 5.42 -0.23
CA LEU A 96 -10.97 6.06 0.10
C LEU A 96 -12.15 5.09 -0.06
N VAL A 97 -12.15 4.30 -1.15
CA VAL A 97 -13.18 3.27 -1.37
C VAL A 97 -13.11 2.19 -0.29
N ARG A 98 -11.91 1.65 -0.03
CA ARG A 98 -11.70 0.64 1.03
C ARG A 98 -12.13 1.17 2.39
N LYS A 99 -11.72 2.39 2.76
CA LYS A 99 -12.10 3.03 4.02
C LYS A 99 -13.62 3.14 4.18
N ARG A 100 -14.33 3.52 3.11
CA ARG A 100 -15.80 3.58 3.12
C ARG A 100 -16.41 2.19 3.32
N GLN A 101 -15.99 1.21 2.52
CA GLN A 101 -16.47 -0.17 2.63
C GLN A 101 -16.21 -0.77 4.01
N GLN A 102 -15.02 -0.56 4.58
CA GLN A 102 -14.69 -1.01 5.93
C GLN A 102 -15.57 -0.35 6.98
N LYS A 103 -15.82 0.97 6.86
CA LYS A 103 -16.72 1.69 7.76
C LYS A 103 -18.15 1.13 7.69
N ASP A 104 -18.70 1.02 6.49
CA ASP A 104 -20.08 0.56 6.28
C ASP A 104 -20.27 -0.88 6.81
N LEU A 105 -19.29 -1.76 6.57
CA LEU A 105 -19.31 -3.13 7.08
C LEU A 105 -19.16 -3.18 8.60
N LYS A 106 -18.29 -2.36 9.19
CA LYS A 106 -18.13 -2.27 10.65
C LYS A 106 -19.43 -1.86 11.32
N GLU A 107 -20.07 -0.79 10.85
CA GLU A 107 -21.35 -0.30 11.39
C GLU A 107 -22.48 -1.33 11.23
N LEU A 108 -22.47 -2.11 10.15
CA LEU A 108 -23.41 -3.22 9.98
C LEU A 108 -23.17 -4.33 11.01
N CYS A 109 -21.93 -4.76 11.19
CA CYS A 109 -21.59 -5.81 12.16
C CYS A 109 -21.90 -5.38 13.60
N GLU A 110 -21.59 -4.13 13.98
CA GLU A 110 -21.93 -3.59 15.31
C GLU A 110 -23.43 -3.62 15.58
N ARG A 111 -24.24 -3.27 14.57
CA ARG A 111 -25.70 -3.31 14.67
C ARG A 111 -26.23 -4.73 14.85
N LEU A 112 -25.74 -5.68 14.04
CA LEU A 112 -26.14 -7.09 14.13
C LEU A 112 -25.73 -7.72 15.47
N LEU A 113 -24.54 -7.39 15.99
CA LEU A 113 -24.12 -7.84 17.32
C LEU A 113 -25.03 -7.30 18.42
N LYS A 114 -25.44 -6.04 18.31
CA LYS A 114 -26.35 -5.41 19.26
C LYS A 114 -27.74 -6.07 19.23
N GLU A 115 -28.30 -6.25 18.04
CA GLU A 115 -29.58 -6.93 17.83
C GLU A 115 -29.56 -8.38 18.36
N ASP A 116 -28.46 -9.11 18.13
CA ASP A 116 -28.28 -10.46 18.66
C ASP A 116 -28.21 -10.48 20.20
N CYS A 117 -27.47 -9.55 20.80
CA CYS A 117 -27.39 -9.40 22.25
C CYS A 117 -28.77 -9.10 22.86
N GLU A 118 -29.50 -8.13 22.32
CA GLU A 118 -30.86 -7.76 22.77
C GLU A 118 -31.84 -8.94 22.66
N ARG A 119 -31.77 -9.70 21.56
CA ARG A 119 -32.58 -10.91 21.36
C ARG A 119 -32.26 -11.98 22.39
N ARG A 120 -30.98 -12.22 22.69
CA ARG A 120 -30.54 -13.21 23.68
C ARG A 120 -30.94 -12.82 25.11
N LEU A 121 -30.80 -11.55 25.47
CA LEU A 121 -31.27 -11.02 26.77
C LEU A 121 -32.78 -11.20 26.92
N THR A 122 -33.56 -10.88 25.88
CA THR A 122 -35.03 -11.06 25.90
C THR A 122 -35.41 -12.54 26.14
N ILE A 123 -34.71 -13.48 25.51
CA ILE A 123 -34.96 -14.92 25.70
C ILE A 123 -34.59 -15.37 27.13
N ALA A 124 -33.47 -14.87 27.67
CA ALA A 124 -33.05 -15.17 29.04
C ALA A 124 -34.04 -14.63 30.09
N ASP A 125 -34.60 -13.44 29.86
CA ASP A 125 -35.63 -12.85 30.71
C ASP A 125 -36.96 -13.64 30.68
N VAL A 126 -37.34 -14.19 29.52
CA VAL A 126 -38.53 -15.04 29.39
C VAL A 126 -38.35 -16.40 30.11
N ASN A 127 -37.15 -16.96 30.07
CA ASN A 127 -36.85 -18.25 30.71
C ASN A 127 -36.68 -18.17 32.24
N THR A 128 -36.48 -16.97 32.79
CA THR A 128 -36.40 -16.73 34.25
C THR A 128 -37.76 -16.38 34.87
N ALA A 129 -38.81 -16.16 34.07
CA ALA A 129 -40.17 -16.01 34.56
C ALA A 129 -40.73 -17.37 35.04
N PRO A 130 -41.39 -17.45 36.21
CA PRO A 130 -41.90 -18.72 36.73
C PRO A 130 -43.00 -19.28 35.82
N VAL A 131 -42.69 -20.38 35.13
CA VAL A 131 -43.68 -21.20 34.42
C VAL A 131 -44.66 -21.76 35.47
N LYS A 132 -45.93 -21.33 35.43
CA LYS A 132 -47.02 -22.02 36.17
C LYS A 132 -47.30 -23.35 35.47
N GLN A 133 -46.47 -24.35 35.74
CA GLN A 133 -46.66 -25.70 35.22
C GLN A 133 -47.71 -26.40 36.09
N SER A 134 -48.92 -26.61 35.56
CA SER A 134 -49.87 -27.52 36.21
C SER A 134 -49.30 -28.93 36.09
N LEU A 135 -48.92 -29.53 37.21
CA LEU A 135 -48.56 -30.94 37.26
C LEU A 135 -49.76 -31.77 36.81
N VAL A 136 -49.55 -32.59 35.77
CA VAL A 136 -50.31 -33.82 35.57
C VAL A 136 -49.30 -34.92 35.81
N GLU A 137 -49.45 -35.63 36.93
CA GLU A 137 -48.64 -36.78 37.30
C GLU A 137 -48.84 -37.89 36.26
N ILE A 138 -47.74 -38.37 35.68
CA ILE A 138 -47.72 -39.69 35.04
C ILE A 138 -46.55 -40.46 35.66
N ASP A 139 -46.94 -41.47 36.43
CA ASP A 139 -46.13 -42.49 37.07
C ASP A 139 -45.54 -43.43 36.01
N GLY A 140 -44.24 -43.74 36.09
CA GLY A 140 -43.56 -44.52 35.06
C GLY A 140 -42.05 -44.60 35.20
N VAL A 141 -41.61 -45.35 36.21
CA VAL A 141 -40.21 -45.74 36.51
C VAL A 141 -39.49 -46.34 35.30
N ILE A 142 -38.32 -45.79 34.94
CA ILE A 142 -37.22 -46.54 34.31
C ILE A 142 -35.91 -46.05 34.93
N GLN A 143 -35.29 -46.93 35.73
CA GLN A 143 -33.89 -46.84 36.16
C GLN A 143 -32.99 -47.30 35.01
N LEU A 144 -31.97 -46.51 34.68
CA LEU A 144 -30.73 -47.00 34.09
C LEU A 144 -29.58 -46.20 34.70
N ASP A 145 -28.77 -46.91 35.49
CA ASP A 145 -27.42 -46.52 35.87
C ASP A 145 -26.57 -46.38 34.60
N ASP A 146 -25.67 -45.39 34.55
CA ASP A 146 -24.30 -45.55 34.02
C ASP A 146 -23.49 -44.24 34.16
N ASP A 147 -22.32 -44.41 34.77
CA ASP A 147 -21.05 -43.69 34.66
C ASP A 147 -20.88 -42.25 35.21
N GLU A 148 -20.14 -42.22 36.33
CA GLU A 148 -19.38 -41.08 36.87
C GLU A 148 -18.44 -40.50 35.80
N PHE A 149 -18.77 -39.30 35.31
CA PHE A 149 -17.80 -38.38 34.73
C PHE A 149 -17.71 -37.14 35.61
N SER A 150 -16.70 -37.10 36.47
CA SER A 150 -16.33 -35.92 37.25
C SER A 150 -15.72 -34.87 36.31
N GLY A 151 -16.57 -34.16 35.58
CA GLY A 151 -16.25 -32.92 34.90
C GLY A 151 -16.31 -31.78 35.90
N ASP A 152 -15.19 -31.09 36.09
CA ASP A 152 -15.06 -29.87 36.88
C ASP A 152 -15.91 -28.76 36.23
N GLU A 153 -17.19 -28.69 36.62
CA GLU A 153 -18.09 -27.60 36.28
C GLU A 153 -17.66 -26.36 37.04
N ASN A 154 -16.73 -25.58 36.48
CA ASN A 154 -16.62 -24.16 36.81
C ASN A 154 -17.89 -23.44 36.32
N LYS A 155 -19.00 -23.63 37.04
CA LYS A 155 -20.18 -22.78 36.97
C LYS A 155 -19.79 -21.44 37.58
N SER A 156 -19.41 -20.49 36.73
CA SER A 156 -19.41 -19.09 37.11
C SER A 156 -20.84 -18.72 37.52
N ASP A 157 -21.04 -18.35 38.78
CA ASP A 157 -22.33 -17.96 39.40
C ASP A 157 -22.92 -16.64 38.83
N ASP A 158 -22.43 -16.16 37.68
CA ASP A 158 -22.89 -14.92 37.08
C ASP A 158 -24.30 -15.13 36.50
N PRO A 159 -25.24 -14.19 36.75
CA PRO A 159 -26.57 -14.28 36.17
C PRO A 159 -26.46 -14.34 34.63
N PRO A 160 -27.32 -15.13 33.93
CA PRO A 160 -27.23 -15.34 32.48
C PRO A 160 -27.12 -14.05 31.64
N ASN A 161 -27.68 -12.95 32.13
CA ASN A 161 -27.64 -11.63 31.48
C ASN A 161 -26.24 -10.97 31.54
N GLU A 162 -25.43 -11.25 32.57
CA GLU A 162 -24.08 -10.71 32.72
C GLU A 162 -23.08 -11.40 31.78
N GLU A 163 -23.21 -12.72 31.59
CA GLU A 163 -22.39 -13.47 30.63
C GLU A 163 -22.66 -13.06 29.18
N ILE A 164 -23.94 -12.91 28.79
CA ILE A 164 -24.34 -12.43 27.46
C ILE A 164 -23.77 -11.04 27.20
N THR A 165 -23.87 -10.14 28.18
CA THR A 165 -23.35 -8.78 28.09
C THR A 165 -21.83 -8.78 27.96
N LYS A 166 -21.13 -9.60 28.74
CA LYS A 166 -19.66 -9.74 28.67
C LYS A 166 -19.20 -10.23 27.29
N LEU A 167 -19.85 -11.26 26.75
CA LEU A 167 -19.53 -11.81 25.43
C LEU A 167 -19.77 -10.78 24.31
N TYR A 168 -20.86 -10.01 24.38
CA TYR A 168 -21.13 -8.91 23.44
C TYR A 168 -19.99 -7.88 23.43
N HIS A 169 -19.52 -7.44 24.60
CA HIS A 169 -18.39 -6.51 24.70
C HIS A 169 -17.09 -7.10 24.13
N GLN A 170 -16.80 -8.38 24.39
CA GLN A 170 -15.65 -9.08 23.80
C GLN A 170 -15.72 -9.13 22.27
N HIS A 171 -16.91 -9.38 21.71
CA HIS A 171 -17.12 -9.37 20.28
C HIS A 171 -16.95 -7.97 19.67
N LEU A 172 -17.43 -6.91 20.33
CA LEU A 172 -17.20 -5.53 19.88
C LEU A 172 -15.73 -5.14 19.88
N GLU A 173 -14.98 -5.56 20.91
CA GLU A 173 -13.54 -5.32 20.99
C GLU A 173 -12.82 -6.05 19.85
N THR A 174 -13.12 -7.33 19.67
CA THR A 174 -12.56 -8.16 18.59
C THR A 174 -12.87 -7.54 17.22
N LEU A 175 -14.12 -7.13 16.99
CA LEU A 175 -14.56 -6.48 15.76
C LEU A 175 -13.74 -5.20 15.50
N THR A 176 -13.57 -4.37 16.54
CA THR A 176 -12.77 -3.15 16.45
C THR A 176 -11.31 -3.46 16.07
N GLN A 177 -10.69 -4.46 16.71
CA GLN A 177 -9.32 -4.86 16.40
C GLN A 177 -9.16 -5.40 14.97
N VAL A 178 -10.14 -6.15 14.46
CA VAL A 178 -10.12 -6.67 13.08
C VAL A 178 -10.13 -5.53 12.06
N PHE A 179 -11.06 -4.56 12.22
CA PHE A 179 -11.13 -3.42 11.32
C PHE A 179 -9.94 -2.46 11.49
N ASP A 180 -9.38 -2.34 12.70
CA ASP A 180 -8.17 -1.56 12.92
C ASP A 180 -6.98 -2.14 12.13
N LYS A 181 -6.77 -3.46 12.23
CA LYS A 181 -5.74 -4.17 11.46
C LYS A 181 -5.98 -4.11 9.95
N ALA A 182 -7.22 -4.28 9.50
CA ALA A 182 -7.57 -4.21 8.07
C ALA A 182 -7.35 -2.81 7.47
N GLY A 183 -7.46 -1.76 8.28
CA GLY A 183 -7.22 -0.39 7.86
C GLY A 183 -5.75 0.05 7.99
N ALA A 184 -4.87 -0.75 8.60
CA ALA A 184 -3.48 -0.37 8.86
C ALA A 184 -2.66 -0.07 7.59
N PRO A 185 -2.75 -0.84 6.48
CA PRO A 185 -1.96 -0.57 5.27
C PRO A 185 -2.25 0.79 4.61
N ASP A 186 -3.45 1.32 4.81
CA ASP A 186 -3.89 2.61 4.24
C ASP A 186 -3.59 3.81 5.17
N ARG A 187 -2.91 3.60 6.29
CA ARG A 187 -2.49 4.67 7.20
C ARG A 187 -1.08 5.13 6.83
N PRO A 188 -0.90 6.38 6.39
CA PRO A 188 0.43 6.92 6.17
C PRO A 188 1.22 6.92 7.48
N VAL A 189 2.40 6.32 7.46
CA VAL A 189 3.37 6.34 8.55
C VAL A 189 4.72 6.86 8.00
N GLU A 190 5.75 6.93 8.84
CA GLU A 190 7.09 7.26 8.36
C GLU A 190 7.69 6.08 7.58
N VAL A 191 8.37 6.40 6.48
CA VAL A 191 9.10 5.40 5.70
C VAL A 191 10.32 4.93 6.52
N PRO A 192 10.61 3.62 6.61
CA PRO A 192 11.76 3.13 7.35
C PRO A 192 13.11 3.73 6.89
N ASP A 193 13.92 4.22 7.82
CA ASP A 193 15.22 4.90 7.57
C ASP A 193 16.21 4.12 6.70
N HIS A 194 16.12 2.79 6.68
CA HIS A 194 16.99 1.95 5.86
C HIS A 194 16.62 1.98 4.37
N LEU A 195 15.41 2.42 4.04
CA LEU A 195 14.94 2.68 2.67
C LEU A 195 15.18 4.13 2.23
N CYS A 196 15.72 4.98 3.12
CA CYS A 196 15.95 6.39 2.88
C CYS A 196 17.43 6.71 2.64
N CYS A 197 17.67 7.67 1.75
CA CYS A 197 18.99 8.19 1.44
C CYS A 197 19.56 9.00 2.60
N LYS A 198 20.85 8.83 2.91
CA LYS A 198 21.53 9.51 4.03
C LYS A 198 21.75 11.02 3.83
N ILE A 199 21.49 11.54 2.63
CA ILE A 199 21.62 12.97 2.32
C ILE A 199 20.24 13.60 2.13
N THR A 200 19.40 13.04 1.26
CA THR A 200 18.07 13.60 1.01
C THR A 200 17.09 13.30 2.12
N MET A 201 17.34 12.26 2.93
CA MET A 201 16.41 11.72 3.92
C MET A 201 15.08 11.21 3.35
N ASP A 202 14.98 11.14 2.01
CA ASP A 202 13.84 10.62 1.28
C ASP A 202 14.07 9.16 0.85
N ILE A 203 12.97 8.46 0.57
CA ILE A 203 13.00 7.10 0.01
C ILE A 203 13.81 7.08 -1.29
N PHE A 204 14.64 6.03 -1.49
CA PHE A 204 15.49 5.96 -2.67
C PHE A 204 14.69 5.86 -3.97
N ARG A 205 15.17 6.53 -5.02
CA ARG A 205 14.63 6.46 -6.38
C ARG A 205 15.62 5.75 -7.32
N ASP A 206 16.88 6.14 -7.22
CA ASP A 206 17.99 5.53 -7.95
C ASP A 206 19.17 5.27 -7.00
N PRO A 207 19.04 4.26 -6.10
CA PRO A 207 20.04 4.00 -5.09
C PRO A 207 21.37 3.54 -5.71
N VAL A 208 22.46 4.15 -5.25
CA VAL A 208 23.84 3.77 -5.57
C VAL A 208 24.63 3.49 -4.32
N ILE A 209 25.50 2.49 -4.36
CA ILE A 209 26.33 2.08 -3.23
C ILE A 209 27.80 2.42 -3.50
N THR A 210 28.47 2.93 -2.47
CA THR A 210 29.91 3.24 -2.48
C THR A 210 30.72 2.03 -1.99
N PRO A 211 32.04 1.96 -2.26
CA PRO A 211 32.91 0.91 -1.71
C PRO A 211 32.92 0.86 -0.17
N SER A 212 32.56 1.96 0.51
CA SER A 212 32.36 2.00 1.96
C SER A 212 31.10 1.26 2.43
N GLY A 213 30.28 0.74 1.50
CA GLY A 213 29.03 0.04 1.81
C GLY A 213 27.84 0.96 2.08
N VAL A 214 27.97 2.27 1.87
CA VAL A 214 26.90 3.24 2.13
C VAL A 214 26.11 3.50 0.85
N THR A 215 24.78 3.53 0.97
CA THR A 215 23.86 3.78 -0.16
C THR A 215 23.34 5.22 -0.14
N TYR A 216 23.32 5.85 -1.31
CA TYR A 216 22.89 7.23 -1.54
C TYR A 216 21.98 7.31 -2.76
N GLU A 217 21.26 8.42 -2.88
CA GLU A 217 20.60 8.81 -4.12
C GLU A 217 21.66 9.23 -5.15
N ARG A 218 21.57 8.73 -6.38
CA ARG A 218 22.62 8.93 -7.40
C ARG A 218 22.87 10.40 -7.67
N ALA A 219 21.81 11.15 -7.97
CA ALA A 219 21.91 12.55 -8.35
C ALA A 219 22.58 13.38 -7.23
N THR A 220 22.20 13.12 -5.98
CA THR A 220 22.72 13.81 -4.81
C THR A 220 24.18 13.48 -4.54
N LEU A 221 24.57 12.20 -4.62
CA LEU A 221 25.96 11.79 -4.42
C LEU A 221 26.88 12.36 -5.51
N LEU A 222 26.47 12.28 -6.78
CA LEU A 222 27.28 12.81 -7.88
C LEU A 222 27.46 14.33 -7.77
N GLU A 223 26.42 15.04 -7.33
CA GLU A 223 26.51 16.49 -7.09
C GLU A 223 27.43 16.82 -5.91
N HIS A 224 27.39 16.04 -4.83
CA HIS A 224 28.35 16.16 -3.71
C HIS A 224 29.79 15.95 -4.18
N LEU A 225 30.06 14.88 -4.94
CA LEU A 225 31.39 14.59 -5.47
C LEU A 225 31.93 15.70 -6.39
N ARG A 226 31.02 16.41 -7.07
CA ARG A 226 31.35 17.53 -7.96
C ARG A 226 31.56 18.85 -7.21
N LYS A 227 30.67 19.20 -6.27
CA LYS A 227 30.65 20.51 -5.60
C LYS A 227 31.46 20.56 -4.30
N VAL A 228 31.43 19.49 -3.51
CA VAL A 228 31.97 19.45 -2.15
C VAL A 228 33.35 18.80 -2.13
N GLY A 229 33.48 17.62 -2.74
CA GLY A 229 34.77 16.96 -2.88
C GLY A 229 34.67 15.46 -3.12
N LYS A 230 35.79 14.87 -3.57
CA LYS A 230 35.92 13.46 -3.94
C LYS A 230 36.10 12.55 -2.72
N PHE A 231 35.13 12.57 -1.82
CA PHE A 231 35.10 11.74 -0.62
C PHE A 231 33.67 11.32 -0.28
N ASP A 232 33.53 10.15 0.34
CA ASP A 232 32.26 9.61 0.80
C ASP A 232 31.64 10.53 1.89
N PRO A 233 30.38 10.99 1.73
CA PRO A 233 29.75 11.95 2.63
C PRO A 233 29.75 11.54 4.11
N VAL A 234 29.61 10.23 4.39
CA VAL A 234 29.47 9.70 5.75
C VAL A 234 30.83 9.28 6.30
N THR A 235 31.55 8.44 5.56
CA THR A 235 32.78 7.81 6.03
C THR A 235 34.03 8.65 5.77
N ARG A 236 33.92 9.70 4.94
CA ARG A 236 35.01 10.59 4.53
C ARG A 236 36.18 9.89 3.81
N THR A 237 36.00 8.65 3.38
CA THR A 237 36.99 7.92 2.58
C THR A 237 37.08 8.53 1.17
N PRO A 238 38.27 8.54 0.53
CA PRO A 238 38.39 9.01 -0.86
C PRO A 238 37.45 8.25 -1.79
N LEU A 239 36.68 8.97 -2.59
CA LEU A 239 35.65 8.39 -3.45
C LEU A 239 35.68 9.05 -4.84
N SER A 240 35.87 8.24 -5.88
CA SER A 240 35.66 8.65 -7.28
C SER A 240 34.28 8.24 -7.76
N SER A 241 33.71 8.98 -8.69
CA SER A 241 32.43 8.65 -9.33
C SER A 241 32.42 7.27 -9.99
N ASP A 242 33.58 6.82 -10.48
CA ASP A 242 33.71 5.56 -11.23
C ASP A 242 33.58 4.32 -10.34
N LEU A 243 33.72 4.50 -9.02
CA LEU A 243 33.57 3.44 -8.02
C LEU A 243 32.13 3.31 -7.50
N VAL A 244 31.23 4.20 -7.93
CA VAL A 244 29.84 4.22 -7.51
C VAL A 244 29.04 3.28 -8.39
N VAL A 245 28.42 2.26 -7.78
CA VAL A 245 27.66 1.23 -8.52
C VAL A 245 26.17 1.28 -8.19
N PRO A 246 25.26 0.98 -9.13
CA PRO A 246 23.83 0.86 -8.82
C PRO A 246 23.57 -0.21 -7.76
N ASN A 247 22.79 0.12 -6.74
CA ASN A 247 22.37 -0.83 -5.71
C ASN A 247 21.01 -1.43 -6.07
N LEU A 248 21.03 -2.46 -6.93
CA LEU A 248 19.81 -3.09 -7.44
C LEU A 248 18.98 -3.76 -6.32
N ALA A 249 19.63 -4.34 -5.31
CA ALA A 249 18.94 -4.95 -4.17
C ALA A 249 18.15 -3.91 -3.37
N MET A 250 18.72 -2.73 -3.11
CA MET A 250 17.98 -1.64 -2.47
C MET A 250 16.85 -1.10 -3.34
N LYS A 251 17.04 -1.08 -4.66
CA LYS A 251 15.99 -0.68 -5.61
C LYS A 251 14.79 -1.62 -5.57
N GLU A 252 15.04 -2.93 -5.54
CA GLU A 252 14.00 -3.96 -5.40
C GLU A 252 13.32 -3.88 -4.04
N ALA A 253 14.07 -3.70 -2.96
CA ALA A 253 13.52 -3.55 -1.61
C ALA A 253 12.58 -2.34 -1.49
N VAL A 254 12.97 -1.20 -2.07
CA VAL A 254 12.12 -0.01 -2.12
C VAL A 254 10.89 -0.24 -2.99
N GLN A 255 11.02 -0.90 -4.14
CA GLN A 255 9.87 -1.19 -4.99
C GLN A 255 8.86 -2.10 -4.28
N ALA A 256 9.33 -3.18 -3.65
CA ALA A 256 8.46 -4.06 -2.86
C ALA A 256 7.74 -3.29 -1.73
N TYR A 257 8.46 -2.39 -1.05
CA TYR A 257 7.85 -1.54 -0.03
C TYR A 257 6.77 -0.62 -0.61
N LEU A 258 7.02 0.01 -1.77
CA LEU A 258 6.09 0.91 -2.45
C LEU A 258 4.84 0.18 -2.99
N ASP A 259 4.99 -1.07 -3.42
CA ASP A 259 3.88 -1.91 -3.88
C ASP A 259 2.87 -2.18 -2.74
N ASP A 260 3.37 -2.37 -1.52
CA ASP A 260 2.56 -2.58 -0.31
C ASP A 260 2.07 -1.25 0.33
N HIS A 261 2.77 -0.14 0.09
CA HIS A 261 2.54 1.15 0.75
C HIS A 261 2.39 2.29 -0.26
N GLY A 262 1.27 2.31 -1.00
CA GLY A 262 1.04 3.31 -2.05
C GLY A 262 1.09 4.79 -1.59
N TRP A 263 0.83 5.06 -0.31
CA TRP A 263 0.98 6.39 0.28
C TRP A 263 2.43 6.89 0.31
N ALA A 264 3.42 5.99 0.27
CA ALA A 264 4.84 6.33 0.31
C ALA A 264 5.35 6.92 -1.02
N TYR A 265 4.52 6.90 -2.08
CA TYR A 265 4.76 7.68 -3.29
C TYR A 265 4.54 9.19 -3.11
N ARG A 266 4.11 9.65 -1.93
CA ARG A 266 3.92 11.09 -1.66
C ARG A 266 5.22 11.86 -1.91
N THR A 267 5.18 12.79 -2.86
CA THR A 267 6.26 13.74 -3.15
C THR A 267 5.95 15.07 -2.45
N TYR A 268 6.91 15.60 -1.69
CA TYR A 268 6.86 16.95 -1.08
C TYR A 268 7.45 18.01 -2.00
#